data_AF-A0A7M2REW1-F1
#
_entry.id   AF-A0A7M2REW1-F1
#
_cell.length_a   1.000
_cell.length_b   1.000
_cell.length_c   1.000
_cell.angle_alpha   90.00
_cell.angle_beta   90.00
_cell.angle_gamma   90.00
#
_symmetry.space_group_name_H-M   'P 1'
#
loop_
_entity.id
_entity.type
_entity.pdbx_description
1 polymer ?
#
loop_
_entity_poly.entity_id
_entity_poly.type
_entity_poly.pdbx_seq_one_letter_code
_entity_poly.pdbx_strand_id
1 'polypeptide(L)'
;MMDLFVKDARHIYMACGATDFRKQRNAIKVLRYDSNGFILANKKLLDGMKFQWPKDPSEVKEISYQQVQWLLQGLEIEQKRALHPVKMDAKSTCF
;
A
#
# COMPACT_ATOMS: atom_id res chain seq x y z
N MET A 1 -13.50 4.20 5.05
CA MET A 1 -14.05 4.48 3.71
C MET A 1 -13.17 3.94 2.60
N MET A 2 -11.93 4.40 2.43
CA MET A 2 -11.03 3.87 1.38
C MET A 2 -10.61 2.41 1.62
N ASP A 3 -10.48 1.99 2.87
CA ASP A 3 -10.21 0.58 3.23
C ASP A 3 -11.31 -0.35 2.70
N LEU A 4 -12.59 0.04 2.84
CA LEU A 4 -13.74 -0.70 2.33
C LEU A 4 -13.80 -0.74 0.80
N PHE A 5 -13.27 0.28 0.12
CA PHE A 5 -13.23 0.32 -1.35
C PHE A 5 -12.25 -0.72 -1.93
N VAL A 6 -11.15 -0.91 -1.21
CA VAL A 6 -10.05 -1.82 -1.55
C VAL A 6 -10.38 -3.25 -1.10
N LYS A 7 -11.18 -3.40 -0.04
CA LYS A 7 -11.63 -4.69 0.47
C LYS A 7 -12.39 -5.48 -0.61
N ASP A 8 -12.05 -6.76 -0.73
CA ASP A 8 -12.65 -7.72 -1.68
C ASP A 8 -12.47 -7.41 -3.18
N ALA A 9 -11.64 -6.42 -3.54
CA ALA A 9 -11.33 -6.13 -4.93
C ALA A 9 -10.31 -7.13 -5.51
N ARG A 10 -10.61 -7.68 -6.69
CA ARG A 10 -9.72 -8.64 -7.39
C ARG A 10 -8.47 -7.98 -7.95
N HIS A 11 -8.59 -6.77 -8.47
CA HIS A 11 -7.50 -6.01 -9.06
C HIS A 11 -7.52 -4.58 -8.55
N ILE A 12 -6.39 -4.15 -8.01
CA ILE A 12 -6.21 -2.82 -7.44
C ILE A 12 -4.92 -2.25 -7.99
N TYR A 13 -5.02 -1.18 -8.76
CA TYR A 13 -3.86 -0.46 -9.25
C TYR A 13 -3.67 0.78 -8.41
N MET A 14 -2.47 0.97 -7.88
CA MET A 14 -2.16 2.11 -7.03
C MET A 14 -1.02 2.93 -7.60
N ALA A 15 -1.25 4.24 -7.65
CA ALA A 15 -0.28 5.21 -8.12
C ALA A 15 -0.18 6.36 -7.12
N CYS A 16 1.05 6.71 -6.77
CA CYS A 16 1.36 7.93 -6.03
C CYS A 16 1.90 8.95 -7.04
N GLY A 17 1.11 9.98 -7.34
CA GLY A 17 1.48 10.98 -8.34
C GLY A 17 2.57 11.92 -7.84
N ALA A 18 3.57 12.19 -8.67
CA ALA A 18 4.51 13.30 -8.49
C ALA A 18 3.97 14.52 -9.24
N THR A 19 3.37 15.47 -8.54
CA THR A 19 3.09 16.80 -9.11
C THR A 19 4.25 17.73 -8.77
N ASP A 20 4.69 18.49 -9.76
CA ASP A 20 5.94 19.26 -9.82
C ASP A 20 6.06 20.34 -8.73
N PHE A 21 6.43 19.88 -7.53
CA PHE A 21 7.26 20.49 -6.50
C PHE A 21 7.88 19.32 -5.72
N ARG A 22 8.76 18.56 -6.40
CA ARG A 22 9.61 17.45 -5.91
C ARG A 22 9.26 16.90 -4.49
N LYS A 23 8.54 15.76 -4.38
CA LYS A 23 8.39 14.87 -3.18
C LYS A 23 7.06 14.90 -2.38
N GLN A 24 6.00 15.56 -2.83
CA GLN A 24 4.73 15.55 -2.08
C GLN A 24 3.97 14.22 -2.31
N ARG A 25 4.35 13.16 -1.58
CA ARG A 25 3.60 11.89 -1.47
C ARG A 25 2.35 12.04 -0.61
N ASN A 26 1.62 13.14 -0.76
CA ASN A 26 0.47 13.44 0.08
C ASN A 26 -0.84 12.91 -0.54
N ALA A 27 -0.83 12.39 -1.76
CA ALA A 27 -2.02 11.81 -2.38
C ALA A 27 -1.76 10.41 -2.92
N ILE A 28 -2.78 9.58 -2.86
CA ILE A 28 -2.77 8.23 -3.43
C ILE A 28 -4.04 7.99 -4.24
N LYS A 29 -3.85 7.45 -5.44
CA LYS A 29 -4.92 7.08 -6.35
C LYS A 29 -5.02 5.56 -6.40
N VAL A 30 -6.24 5.06 -6.31
CA VAL A 30 -6.58 3.64 -6.30
C VAL A 30 -7.61 3.39 -7.37
N LEU A 31 -7.24 2.60 -8.38
CA LEU A 31 -8.10 2.20 -9.47
C LEU A 31 -8.56 0.77 -9.22
N ARG A 32 -9.88 0.58 -9.13
CA ARG A 32 -10.53 -0.72 -9.00
C ARG A 32 -11.34 -0.97 -10.26
N TYR A 33 -11.23 -2.16 -10.82
CA TYR A 33 -12.16 -2.63 -11.85
C TYR A 33 -13.43 -3.19 -11.19
N ASP A 34 -14.59 -2.79 -11.70
CA ASP A 34 -15.89 -3.30 -11.28
C ASP A 34 -16.72 -3.62 -12.51
N SER A 35 -16.80 -4.91 -12.84
CA SER A 35 -17.67 -5.56 -13.86
C SER A 35 -17.71 -4.95 -15.26
N ASN A 36 -18.15 -3.70 -15.38
CA ASN A 36 -18.31 -2.95 -16.63
C ASN A 36 -17.50 -1.65 -16.68
N GLY A 37 -16.71 -1.33 -15.64
CA GLY A 37 -16.00 -0.07 -15.58
C GLY A 37 -14.88 -0.01 -14.55
N PHE A 38 -14.26 1.16 -14.45
CA PHE A 38 -13.23 1.43 -13.46
C PHE A 38 -13.71 2.50 -12.48
N ILE A 39 -13.50 2.26 -11.20
CA ILE A 39 -13.73 3.23 -10.14
C ILE A 39 -12.37 3.74 -9.66
N LEU A 40 -12.22 5.06 -9.62
CA LEU A 40 -11.01 5.72 -9.13
C LEU A 40 -11.30 6.38 -7.77
N ALA A 41 -10.67 5.88 -6.72
CA ALA A 41 -10.65 6.55 -5.42
C ALA A 41 -9.36 7.36 -5.28
N ASN A 42 -9.48 8.59 -4.79
CA ASN A 42 -8.35 9.46 -4.49
C ASN A 42 -8.40 9.85 -3.01
N LYS A 43 -7.30 9.65 -2.29
CA LYS A 43 -7.14 10.16 -0.93
C LYS A 43 -5.96 11.09 -0.88
N LYS A 44 -6.25 12.33 -0.49
CA LYS A 44 -5.26 13.36 -0.19
C LYS A 44 -5.13 13.47 1.32
N LEU A 45 -3.91 13.46 1.81
CA LEU A 45 -3.53 13.71 3.19
C LEU A 45 -3.48 15.23 3.41
N LEU A 46 -3.68 15.62 4.67
CA LEU A 46 -3.54 17.00 5.12
C LEU A 46 -2.06 17.40 5.15
N ASP A 47 -1.81 18.70 5.28
CA ASP A 47 -0.46 19.26 5.29
C ASP A 47 0.42 18.65 6.38
N GLY A 48 1.69 18.42 6.04
CA GLY A 48 2.65 17.76 6.92
C GLY A 48 2.64 16.22 6.86
N MET A 49 1.60 15.60 6.29
CA MET A 49 1.51 14.14 6.17
C MET A 49 1.94 13.63 4.78
N LYS A 50 2.60 12.47 4.75
CA LYS A 50 3.09 11.83 3.53
C LYS A 50 2.93 10.32 3.62
N PHE A 51 2.52 9.70 2.52
CA PHE A 51 2.57 8.26 2.33
C PHE A 51 4.02 7.78 2.18
N GLN A 52 4.32 6.64 2.78
CA GLN A 52 5.59 5.94 2.60
C GLN A 52 5.58 5.08 1.34
N TRP A 53 5.34 5.72 0.20
CA TRP A 53 5.37 5.07 -1.11
C TRP A 53 6.81 4.78 -1.55
N PRO A 54 7.08 3.64 -2.21
CA PRO A 54 8.39 3.31 -2.77
C PRO A 54 8.97 4.42 -3.65
N LYS A 55 10.30 4.55 -3.67
CA LYS A 55 11.00 5.54 -4.50
C LYS A 55 11.07 5.13 -5.96
N ASP A 56 11.14 3.83 -6.21
CA ASP A 56 11.22 3.28 -7.56
C ASP A 56 9.79 3.10 -8.10
N PRO A 57 9.35 3.92 -9.07
CA PRO A 57 8.01 3.85 -9.65
C PRO A 57 7.95 2.94 -10.88
N SER A 58 9.07 2.32 -11.29
CA SER A 58 9.14 1.49 -12.50
C SER A 58 8.32 0.20 -12.38
N GLU A 59 7.97 -0.19 -11.15
CA GLU A 59 7.16 -1.35 -10.86
C GLU A 59 5.77 -0.90 -10.40
N VAL A 60 4.83 -0.77 -11.35
CA VAL A 60 3.41 -0.85 -11.00
C VAL A 60 3.19 -2.25 -10.40
N LYS A 61 3.27 -2.36 -9.08
CA LYS A 61 3.07 -3.62 -8.36
C LYS A 61 1.59 -3.80 -8.07
N GLU A 62 1.11 -5.02 -8.30
CA GLU A 62 -0.11 -5.50 -7.66
C GLU A 62 0.19 -5.59 -6.15
N ILE A 63 -0.49 -4.77 -5.36
CA ILE A 63 -0.29 -4.72 -3.90
C ILE A 63 -1.44 -5.40 -3.19
N SER A 64 -1.12 -6.12 -2.12
CA SER A 64 -2.13 -6.81 -1.33
C SER A 64 -2.99 -5.82 -0.53
N TYR A 65 -4.18 -6.25 -0.13
CA TYR A 65 -5.05 -5.49 0.77
C TYR A 65 -4.32 -5.04 2.05
N GLN A 66 -3.52 -5.93 2.65
CA GLN A 66 -2.74 -5.62 3.84
C GLN A 66 -1.72 -4.49 3.61
N GLN A 67 -1.05 -4.50 2.45
CA GLN A 67 -0.13 -3.43 2.07
C GLN A 67 -0.84 -2.09 1.87
N VAL A 68 -2.06 -2.12 1.33
CA VAL A 68 -2.90 -0.91 1.23
C VAL A 68 -3.26 -0.40 2.62
N GLN A 69 -3.64 -1.28 3.54
CA GLN A 69 -3.94 -0.92 4.92
C GLN A 69 -2.74 -0.26 5.61
N TRP A 70 -1.55 -0.83 5.46
CA TRP A 70 -0.31 -0.25 5.97
C TRP A 70 -0.07 1.15 5.44
N LEU A 71 -0.20 1.37 4.12
CA LEU A 71 -0.10 2.70 3.54
C LEU A 71 -1.12 3.68 4.11
N LEU A 72 -2.38 3.25 4.26
CA LEU A 72 -3.44 4.09 4.82
C LEU A 72 -3.20 4.44 6.29
N GLN A 73 -2.41 3.63 7.01
CA GLN A 73 -1.93 3.86 8.38
C GLN A 73 -0.60 4.64 8.43
N GLY A 74 0.02 4.94 7.28
CA GLY A 74 1.30 5.68 7.20
C GLY A 74 2.55 4.80 7.25
N LEU A 75 2.41 3.48 7.14
CA LEU A 75 3.50 2.51 7.10
C LEU A 75 4.02 2.30 5.66
N GLU A 76 5.22 1.72 5.54
CA GLU A 76 5.80 1.29 4.27
C GLU A 76 5.08 0.05 3.71
N ILE A 77 4.99 -0.05 2.38
CA ILE A 77 4.46 -1.23 1.66
C ILE A 77 5.31 -2.47 1.95
N GLU A 78 6.63 -2.28 1.93
CA GLU A 78 7.62 -3.32 2.16
C GLU A 78 8.18 -3.15 3.58
N GLN A 79 7.79 -4.05 4.47
CA GLN A 79 8.20 -3.97 5.87
C GLN A 79 9.59 -4.63 6.05
N LYS A 80 10.66 -3.85 5.87
CA LYS A 80 12.05 -4.33 5.99
C LYS A 80 12.41 -4.92 7.36
N ARG A 81 11.68 -4.52 8.40
CA ARG A 81 11.87 -4.97 9.79
C ARG A 81 10.79 -5.92 10.27
N ALA A 82 9.91 -6.41 9.38
CA ALA A 82 8.89 -7.38 9.77
C ALA A 82 9.55 -8.68 10.22
N LEU A 83 8.99 -9.28 11.26
CA LEU A 83 9.42 -10.60 11.71
C LEU A 83 9.20 -11.61 10.59
N HIS A 84 10.22 -12.43 10.35
CA HIS A 84 10.11 -13.54 9.42
C HIS A 84 9.57 -14.76 10.16
N PRO A 85 8.70 -15.56 9.53
CA PRO A 85 8.23 -16.80 10.13
C PRO A 85 9.42 -17.73 10.36
N VAL A 86 9.66 -18.09 11.61
CA VAL A 86 10.67 -19.08 11.98
C VAL A 86 9.97 -20.43 12.07
N LYS A 87 10.52 -21.45 11.42
CA LYS A 87 10.05 -22.83 11.62
C LYS A 87 10.54 -23.28 12.99
N MET A 88 9.61 -23.67 13.86
CA MET A 88 9.97 -24.29 15.13
C MET A 88 10.57 -25.67 14.84
N ASP A 89 11.82 -25.88 15.27
CA ASP A 89 12.46 -27.20 15.30
C ASP A 89 12.59 -27.61 16.77
N ALA A 90 12.23 -28.86 17.09
CA ALA A 90 12.31 -29.40 18.44
C ALA A 90 13.75 -29.40 18.99
N LYS A 91 14.75 -29.29 18.11
CA LYS A 91 16.17 -29.17 18.48
C LYS A 91 16.60 -27.74 18.85
N SER A 92 15.83 -26.72 18.50
CA SER A 92 16.16 -25.29 18.72
C SER A 92 15.28 -24.62 19.77
N THR A 93 14.34 -25.36 20.36
CA THR A 93 13.53 -24.91 21.49
C THR A 93 14.22 -25.25 22.81
N CYS A 94 14.70 -24.22 23.51
CA CYS A 94 15.12 -24.34 24.92
C CYS A 94 13.88 -24.30 25.83
N PHE A 95 13.07 -25.35 25.79
CA PHE A 95 12.03 -25.61 26.78
C PHE A 95 12.09 -27.09 27.16
#